data_AF-A0A829DC12-F1
#
_entry.id   AF-A0A829DC12-F1
#
_cell.length_a   1.000
_cell.length_b   1.000
_cell.length_c   1.000
_cell.angle_alpha   90.00
_cell.angle_beta   90.00
_cell.angle_gamma   90.00
#
_symmetry.space_group_name_H-M   'P 1'
#
loop_
_entity.id
_entity.type
_entity.pdbx_description
1 polymer ?
#
loop_
_entity_poly.entity_id
_entity_poly.type
_entity_poly.pdbx_seq_one_letter_code
_entity_poly.pdbx_strand_id
1 'polypeptide(L)'
;MTLLTIYGLQSKDKILFQIVQHLNHTIDTIEEESIKNDLTILNYKAGLQAKNSGSYESSLQYLNFALNFLNKEASVENFELYTDVILETAETEYLLSNYEKVESLLRLLENKI
;
A
#
# COMPACT_ATOMS: atom_id res chain seq x y z
N MET A 1 -7.04 34.10 4.57
CA MET A 1 -5.71 33.46 4.52
C MET A 1 -5.92 32.15 3.77
N THR A 2 -5.58 32.13 2.48
CA THR A 2 -5.97 31.05 1.55
C THR A 2 -5.15 29.79 1.83
N LEU A 3 -5.74 28.60 1.65
CA LEU A 3 -5.07 27.29 1.79
C LEU A 3 -3.75 27.20 0.99
N LEU A 4 -3.59 28.04 -0.03
CA LEU A 4 -2.36 28.23 -0.80
C LEU A 4 -1.14 28.68 0.04
N THR A 5 -1.36 29.40 1.15
CA THR A 5 -0.30 29.86 2.05
C THR A 5 0.15 28.77 3.04
N ILE A 6 -0.71 27.78 3.32
CA ILE A 6 -0.41 26.68 4.26
C ILE A 6 0.34 25.54 3.56
N TYR A 7 0.04 25.27 2.29
CA TYR A 7 0.55 24.10 1.55
C TYR A 7 1.43 24.44 0.34
N GLY A 8 1.95 25.68 0.26
CA GLY A 8 2.67 26.18 -0.93
C GLY A 8 3.60 25.15 -1.57
N LEU A 9 3.51 24.97 -2.90
CA LEU A 9 4.36 24.10 -3.74
C LEU A 9 4.74 22.71 -3.13
N GLN A 10 3.92 22.13 -2.24
CA GLN A 10 4.22 20.81 -1.71
C GLN A 10 4.13 19.77 -2.83
N SER A 11 5.15 18.92 -2.93
CA SER A 11 5.12 17.78 -3.84
C SER A 11 3.87 16.94 -3.54
N LYS A 12 3.16 16.49 -4.60
CA LYS A 12 1.98 15.63 -4.48
C LYS A 12 2.20 14.45 -3.52
N ASP A 13 3.44 13.99 -3.48
CA ASP A 13 4.07 13.03 -2.58
C ASP A 13 3.83 13.29 -1.09
N LYS A 14 4.04 14.52 -0.60
CA LYS A 14 3.80 14.85 0.82
C LYS A 14 2.33 14.76 1.19
N ILE A 15 1.45 15.13 0.26
CA ILE A 15 0.00 15.04 0.44
C ILE A 15 -0.41 13.56 0.48
N LEU A 16 0.14 12.71 -0.38
CA LEU A 16 -0.11 11.27 -0.38
C LEU A 16 0.21 10.67 1.00
N PHE A 17 1.42 10.90 1.52
CA PHE A 17 1.83 10.36 2.83
C PHE A 17 0.93 10.83 3.98
N GLN A 18 0.54 12.11 3.99
CA GLN A 18 -0.37 12.64 5.01
C GLN A 18 -1.74 11.97 4.95
N ILE A 19 -2.30 11.81 3.74
CA ILE A 19 -3.61 11.17 3.54
C ILE A 19 -3.58 9.72 4.04
N VAL A 20 -2.62 8.91 3.57
CA VAL A 20 -2.56 7.49 3.97
C VAL A 20 -2.28 7.36 5.47
N GLN A 21 -1.40 8.18 6.03
CA GLN A 21 -1.10 8.12 7.46
C GLN A 21 -2.34 8.42 8.30
N HIS A 22 -3.11 9.47 7.97
CA HIS A 22 -4.32 9.81 8.72
C HIS A 22 -5.42 8.76 8.54
N LEU A 23 -5.68 8.31 7.32
CA LEU A 23 -6.79 7.39 7.04
C LEU A 23 -6.50 5.96 7.50
N ASN A 24 -5.24 5.52 7.52
CA ASN A 24 -4.85 4.22 8.06
C ASN A 24 -5.19 4.07 9.55
N HIS A 25 -5.29 5.16 10.30
CA HIS A 25 -5.69 5.11 11.72
C HIS A 25 -7.20 4.88 11.90
N THR A 26 -8.00 5.10 10.86
CA THR A 26 -9.46 5.01 10.91
C THR A 26 -10.04 3.91 10.04
N ILE A 27 -9.20 3.20 9.27
CA ILE A 27 -9.64 2.25 8.24
C ILE A 27 -10.54 1.12 8.78
N ASP A 28 -10.30 0.65 10.00
CA ASP A 28 -11.13 -0.38 10.65
C ASP A 28 -12.55 0.11 10.97
N THR A 29 -12.75 1.42 11.04
CA THR A 29 -14.07 2.05 11.28
C THR A 29 -14.81 2.41 10.00
N ILE A 30 -14.16 2.26 8.83
CA ILE A 30 -14.77 2.53 7.53
C ILE A 30 -15.59 1.31 7.12
N GLU A 31 -16.90 1.47 6.97
CA GLU A 31 -17.78 0.40 6.49
C GLU A 31 -17.86 0.34 4.96
N GLU A 32 -17.56 1.44 4.28
CA GLU A 32 -17.68 1.55 2.83
C GLU A 32 -16.51 0.88 2.10
N GLU A 33 -16.79 -0.20 1.37
CA GLU A 33 -15.79 -1.00 0.67
C GLU A 33 -15.07 -0.24 -0.45
N SER A 34 -15.75 0.69 -1.11
CA SER A 34 -15.17 1.59 -2.12
C SER A 34 -14.00 2.40 -1.53
N ILE A 35 -14.19 2.96 -0.32
CA ILE A 35 -13.19 3.77 0.37
C ILE A 35 -12.01 2.90 0.81
N LYS A 36 -12.27 1.66 1.25
CA LYS A 36 -11.19 0.70 1.54
C LYS A 36 -10.37 0.39 0.31
N ASN A 37 -11.01 0.15 -0.83
CA ASN A 37 -10.31 -0.09 -2.10
C ASN A 37 -9.45 1.11 -2.52
N ASP A 38 -9.98 2.32 -2.43
CA ASP A 38 -9.21 3.54 -2.72
C ASP A 38 -8.01 3.67 -1.77
N LEU A 39 -8.20 3.39 -0.48
CA LEU A 39 -7.14 3.47 0.52
C LEU A 39 -6.08 2.37 0.34
N THR A 40 -6.47 1.18 -0.11
CA THR A 40 -5.55 0.11 -0.54
C THR A 40 -4.66 0.58 -1.68
N ILE A 41 -5.24 1.21 -2.72
CA ILE A 41 -4.50 1.76 -3.86
C ILE A 41 -3.55 2.88 -3.42
N LEU A 42 -3.99 3.77 -2.53
CA LEU A 42 -3.15 4.85 -2.02
C LEU A 42 -1.97 4.33 -1.19
N ASN A 43 -2.20 3.32 -0.35
CA ASN A 43 -1.14 2.66 0.41
C ASN A 43 -0.14 1.95 -0.50
N TYR A 44 -0.61 1.26 -1.55
CA TYR A 44 0.26 0.66 -2.55
C TYR A 44 1.19 1.71 -3.19
N LYS A 45 0.65 2.85 -3.63
CA LYS A 45 1.42 3.96 -4.21
C LYS A 45 2.41 4.57 -3.22
N ALA A 46 2.01 4.76 -1.97
CA ALA A 46 2.89 5.28 -0.92
C ALA A 46 4.04 4.31 -0.62
N GLY A 47 3.76 3.00 -0.62
CA GLY A 47 4.74 1.93 -0.51
C GLY A 47 5.80 1.98 -1.61
N LEU A 48 5.37 1.95 -2.87
CA LEU A 48 6.25 2.08 -4.04
C LEU A 48 7.13 3.33 -3.95
N GLN A 49 6.54 4.46 -3.59
CA GLN A 49 7.28 5.70 -3.47
C GLN A 49 8.36 5.62 -2.39
N ALA A 50 8.02 5.10 -1.21
CA ALA A 50 8.97 4.92 -0.12
C ALA A 50 10.10 3.96 -0.53
N LYS A 51 9.78 2.84 -1.20
CA LYS A 51 10.76 1.88 -1.73
C LYS A 51 11.73 2.53 -2.70
N ASN A 52 11.22 3.28 -3.67
CA ASN A 52 12.02 4.00 -4.67
C ASN A 52 12.94 5.05 -4.05
N SER A 53 12.60 5.57 -2.85
CA SER A 53 13.45 6.48 -2.08
C SER A 53 14.46 5.79 -1.17
N GLY A 54 14.46 4.46 -1.10
CA GLY A 54 15.31 3.66 -0.20
C GLY A 54 14.80 3.53 1.23
N SER A 55 13.57 3.99 1.53
CA SER A 55 12.95 3.84 2.86
C SER A 55 12.14 2.55 2.91
N TYR A 56 12.83 1.42 3.02
CA TYR A 56 12.22 0.09 2.89
C TYR A 56 11.29 -0.26 4.06
N GLU A 57 11.59 0.17 5.29
CA GLU A 57 10.70 -0.03 6.44
C GLU A 57 9.39 0.74 6.27
N SER A 58 9.45 2.00 5.82
CA SER A 58 8.26 2.79 5.53
C SER A 58 7.46 2.19 4.36
N SER A 59 8.15 1.73 3.32
CA SER A 59 7.54 1.01 2.21
C SER A 59 6.73 -0.19 2.73
N LEU A 60 7.38 -1.01 3.55
CA LEU A 60 6.78 -2.22 4.08
C LEU A 60 5.57 -1.92 4.96
N GLN A 61 5.58 -0.82 5.72
CA GLN A 61 4.41 -0.39 6.48
C GLN A 61 3.22 -0.11 5.58
N TYR A 62 3.39 0.72 4.55
CA TYR A 62 2.29 1.04 3.63
C TYR A 62 1.84 -0.16 2.80
N LEU A 63 2.76 -0.98 2.32
CA LEU A 63 2.43 -2.19 1.55
C LEU A 63 1.66 -3.22 2.39
N ASN A 64 2.00 -3.39 3.68
CA ASN A 64 1.22 -4.24 4.58
C ASN A 64 -0.20 -3.72 4.82
N PHE A 65 -0.38 -2.39 4.88
CA PHE A 65 -1.74 -1.82 4.89
C PHE A 65 -2.50 -2.19 3.62
N ALA A 66 -1.90 -2.00 2.44
CA ALA A 66 -2.53 -2.39 1.18
C ALA A 66 -2.88 -3.89 1.14
N LEU A 67 -1.99 -4.75 1.61
CA LEU A 67 -2.18 -6.19 1.65
C LEU A 67 -3.34 -6.62 2.57
N ASN A 68 -3.51 -5.97 3.72
CA ASN A 68 -4.55 -6.31 4.69
C ASN A 68 -5.97 -6.04 4.17
N PHE A 69 -6.13 -4.99 3.36
CA PHE A 69 -7.41 -4.57 2.80
C PHE A 69 -7.57 -4.95 1.32
N LEU A 70 -6.66 -5.79 0.83
CA LEU A 70 -6.72 -6.34 -0.50
C LEU A 70 -7.90 -7.33 -0.57
N ASN A 71 -8.84 -7.09 -1.49
CA ASN A 71 -9.96 -8.01 -1.67
C ASN A 71 -9.43 -9.38 -2.16
N LYS A 72 -9.57 -10.40 -1.31
CA LYS A 72 -9.12 -11.77 -1.60
C LYS A 72 -9.96 -12.46 -2.67
N GLU A 73 -11.18 -11.99 -2.89
CA GLU A 73 -12.11 -12.40 -3.95
C GLU A 73 -12.00 -11.44 -5.15
N ALA A 74 -10.75 -11.11 -5.54
CA ALA A 74 -10.47 -10.21 -6.64
C ALA A 74 -11.24 -10.59 -7.92
N SER A 75 -12.01 -9.63 -8.45
CA SER A 75 -12.45 -9.64 -9.85
C SER A 75 -11.24 -9.63 -10.78
N VAL A 76 -11.43 -9.95 -12.06
CA VAL A 76 -10.34 -9.94 -13.06
C VAL A 76 -9.61 -8.58 -13.09
N GLU A 77 -10.33 -7.46 -12.96
CA GLU A 77 -9.74 -6.11 -12.87
C GLU A 77 -8.90 -5.88 -11.60
N ASN A 78 -9.23 -6.54 -10.49
CA ASN A 78 -8.50 -6.42 -9.23
C ASN A 78 -7.34 -7.42 -9.11
N PHE A 79 -7.20 -8.36 -10.06
CA PHE A 79 -6.16 -9.38 -10.02
C PHE A 79 -4.76 -8.82 -10.28
N GLU A 80 -4.64 -7.81 -11.13
CA GLU A 80 -3.37 -7.11 -11.39
C GLU A 80 -2.89 -6.40 -10.12
N LEU A 81 -3.74 -5.55 -9.53
CA LEU A 81 -3.45 -4.89 -8.25
C LEU A 81 -3.13 -5.91 -7.15
N TYR A 82 -3.86 -7.02 -7.09
CA TYR A 82 -3.62 -8.08 -6.11
C TYR A 82 -2.20 -8.64 -6.24
N THR A 83 -1.81 -8.96 -7.47
CA THR A 83 -0.49 -9.53 -7.78
C THR A 83 0.62 -8.52 -7.50
N ASP A 84 0.44 -7.27 -7.93
CA ASP A 84 1.41 -6.20 -7.75
C ASP A 84 1.67 -5.90 -6.28
N VAL A 85 0.62 -5.81 -5.45
CA VAL A 85 0.77 -5.57 -4.00
C VAL A 85 1.56 -6.71 -3.36
N ILE A 86 1.27 -7.97 -3.70
CA ILE A 86 1.99 -9.11 -3.13
C ILE A 86 3.45 -9.12 -3.56
N LEU A 87 3.74 -8.92 -4.85
CA LEU A 87 5.11 -8.93 -5.38
C LEU A 87 5.94 -7.79 -4.80
N GLU A 88 5.40 -6.57 -4.73
CA GLU A 88 6.09 -5.42 -4.17
C GLU A 88 6.35 -5.57 -2.67
N THR A 89 5.40 -6.17 -1.94
CA THR A 89 5.58 -6.51 -0.52
C THR A 89 6.68 -7.56 -0.37
N ALA A 90 6.66 -8.62 -1.18
CA ALA A 90 7.65 -9.69 -1.12
C ALA A 90 9.06 -9.18 -1.47
N GLU A 91 9.20 -8.33 -2.48
CA GLU A 91 10.49 -7.73 -2.81
C GLU A 91 10.97 -6.79 -1.70
N THR A 92 10.08 -6.01 -1.07
CA THR A 92 10.45 -5.15 0.06
C THR A 92 10.90 -5.97 1.28
N GLU A 93 10.21 -7.08 1.59
CA GLU A 93 10.61 -8.03 2.63
C GLU A 93 11.97 -8.68 2.30
N TYR A 94 12.24 -8.99 1.02
CA TYR A 94 13.54 -9.50 0.58
C TYR A 94 14.66 -8.47 0.81
N LEU A 95 14.44 -7.20 0.45
CA LEU A 95 15.40 -6.11 0.69
C LEU A 95 15.70 -5.92 2.18
N LEU A 96 14.72 -6.23 3.04
CA LEU A 96 14.85 -6.24 4.50
C LEU A 96 15.32 -7.60 5.07
N SER A 97 15.75 -8.54 4.22
CA SER A 97 16.23 -9.88 4.58
C SER A 97 15.22 -10.78 5.32
N ASN A 98 13.92 -10.54 5.17
CA ASN A 98 12.84 -11.30 5.80
C ASN A 98 12.34 -12.46 4.92
N TYR A 99 13.24 -13.39 4.58
CA TYR A 99 13.00 -14.43 3.55
C TYR A 99 11.80 -15.34 3.83
N GLU A 100 11.51 -15.68 5.10
CA GLU A 100 10.35 -16.51 5.46
C GLU A 100 9.01 -15.86 5.04
N LYS A 101 8.94 -14.53 5.12
CA LYS A 101 7.74 -13.78 4.71
C LYS A 101 7.62 -13.71 3.18
N VAL A 102 8.74 -13.61 2.47
CA VAL A 102 8.78 -13.68 1.01
C VAL A 102 8.13 -14.98 0.53
N GLU A 103 8.56 -16.13 1.07
CA GLU A 103 7.97 -17.42 0.71
C GLU A 103 6.48 -17.48 1.02
N SER A 104 6.07 -16.97 2.18
CA SER A 104 4.66 -16.95 2.58
C SER A 104 3.79 -16.12 1.63
N LEU A 105 4.29 -14.97 1.17
CA LEU A 105 3.61 -14.09 0.22
C LEU A 105 3.51 -14.73 -1.17
N LEU A 106 4.58 -15.33 -1.68
CA LEU A 106 4.58 -15.95 -3.01
C LEU A 106 3.63 -17.16 -3.09
N ARG A 107 3.48 -17.92 -2.00
CA ARG A 107 2.47 -19.00 -1.91
C ARG A 107 1.03 -18.50 -2.07
N LEU A 108 0.74 -17.23 -1.76
CA LEU A 108 -0.61 -16.66 -1.97
C LEU A 108 -0.93 -16.50 -3.46
N LEU A 109 0.08 -16.36 -4.32
CA LEU A 109 -0.10 -16.29 -5.78
C LEU A 109 -0.29 -17.68 -6.37
N GLU A 110 0.50 -18.65 -5.92
CA GLU A 110 0.42 -20.05 -6.38
C GLU A 110 -0.98 -20.66 -6.17
N ASN A 111 -1.62 -20.34 -5.04
CA ASN A 111 -2.94 -20.86 -4.68
C ASN A 111 -4.11 -20.19 -5.44
N LYS A 112 -3.85 -19.17 -6.26
CA LYS A 112 -4.87 -18.45 -7.05
C LYS A 112 -4.88 -18.80 -8.55
N ILE A 113 -3.92 -19.58 -9.01
CA ILE A 113 -3.81 -20.10 -10.39
C ILE A 113 -4.49 -21.46 -10.47
#